data_AF-A0A972AI41-F1
#
_entry.id   AF-A0A972AI41-F1
#
_cell.length_a   1.000
_cell.length_b   1.000
_cell.length_c   1.000
_cell.angle_alpha   90.00
_cell.angle_beta   90.00
_cell.angle_gamma   90.00
#
_symmetry.space_group_name_H-M   'P 1'
#
loop_
_entity.id
_entity.type
_entity.pdbx_description
1 polymer ?
#
loop_
_entity_poly.entity_id
_entity_poly.type
_entity_poly.pdbx_seq_one_letter_code
_entity_poly.pdbx_strand_id
1 'polypeptide(L)'
;MKTRAVLLICALFIILNVSAGIAEPETTPAPAPSEAGSILELGGDLALVNRSNRISKTYVPNNLTQPKVSTRKDSLKERIHMQAHAAQALEKMFGAALMEEGYTLYATSGYRAYGIQQILFNSKIEEVGSREKAQRRVAPPGSSEHQLGLVMDMQAPSHLNLSQAFGETQEGKWAGENAHRFGFILRYKTAWREVTGVSDEPWHFRYVGIAHASAMHDLDIPLEIYVEHAKQLPEYVLRGANHVLLSGLIKELMEGNHPSVLDDLRNAKADEQAEALRKATLPMLKAEQTYEDVLYYAYPTPKPTAAPWTDEDEEEVELFFGSNP
;
A
#
# COMPACT_ATOMS: atom_id res chain seq x y z
N MET A 1 14.02 -49.58 -68.06
CA MET A 1 15.07 -48.73 -67.45
C MET A 1 14.41 -47.64 -66.63
N LYS A 2 15.00 -47.36 -65.44
CA LYS A 2 14.67 -46.33 -64.43
C LYS A 2 13.77 -46.81 -63.27
N THR A 3 14.50 -47.37 -62.31
CA THR A 3 14.31 -47.52 -60.85
C THR A 3 13.66 -46.33 -60.13
N ARG A 4 12.75 -46.61 -59.19
CA ARG A 4 12.51 -45.89 -57.92
C ARG A 4 11.95 -46.91 -56.90
N ALA A 5 12.77 -47.46 -56.01
CA ALA A 5 13.14 -46.94 -54.68
C ALA A 5 11.97 -47.00 -53.67
N VAL A 6 12.07 -48.03 -52.81
CA VAL A 6 11.26 -48.33 -51.64
C VAL A 6 11.54 -47.30 -50.53
N LEU A 7 10.52 -46.86 -49.79
CA LEU A 7 10.71 -46.33 -48.44
C LEU A 7 9.65 -46.91 -47.51
N LEU A 8 10.11 -47.77 -46.61
CA LEU A 8 9.39 -48.38 -45.51
C LEU A 8 9.36 -47.35 -44.36
N ILE A 9 8.18 -46.93 -43.90
CA ILE A 9 8.05 -46.05 -42.73
C ILE A 9 7.84 -46.95 -41.49
N CYS A 10 8.87 -47.07 -40.66
CA CYS A 10 8.80 -47.67 -39.34
C CYS A 10 8.10 -46.70 -38.38
N ALA A 11 6.96 -47.10 -37.82
CA ALA A 11 6.30 -46.40 -36.72
C ALA A 11 7.03 -46.72 -35.40
N LEU A 12 7.63 -45.70 -34.78
CA LEU A 12 8.26 -45.77 -33.48
C LEU A 12 7.23 -45.36 -32.41
N PHE A 13 6.76 -46.30 -31.59
CA PHE A 13 5.94 -46.00 -30.42
C PHE A 13 6.85 -45.55 -29.27
N ILE A 14 6.71 -44.29 -28.84
CA ILE A 14 7.33 -43.76 -27.63
C ILE A 14 6.30 -43.85 -26.50
N ILE A 15 6.57 -44.69 -25.50
CA ILE A 15 5.82 -44.75 -24.24
C ILE A 15 6.36 -43.65 -23.33
N LEU A 16 5.56 -42.61 -23.08
CA LEU A 16 5.85 -41.58 -22.08
C LEU A 16 5.33 -42.03 -20.72
N ASN A 17 6.25 -42.37 -19.82
CA ASN A 17 5.99 -42.53 -18.39
C ASN A 17 5.73 -41.15 -17.76
N VAL A 18 4.49 -40.89 -17.34
CA VAL A 18 4.17 -39.73 -16.50
C VAL A 18 4.29 -40.19 -15.04
N SER A 19 5.41 -39.88 -14.40
CA SER A 19 5.52 -39.93 -12.95
C SER A 19 4.90 -38.65 -12.39
N ALA A 20 3.79 -38.76 -11.66
CA ALA A 20 3.19 -37.66 -10.94
C ALA A 20 4.08 -37.33 -9.72
N GLY A 21 4.99 -36.38 -9.89
CA GLY A 21 5.72 -35.76 -8.79
C GLY A 21 4.78 -34.84 -8.03
N ILE A 22 4.56 -35.14 -6.75
CA ILE A 22 3.94 -34.21 -5.80
C ILE A 22 4.94 -33.06 -5.64
N ALA A 23 4.56 -31.86 -6.09
CA ALA A 23 5.37 -30.66 -5.90
C ALA A 23 5.40 -30.30 -4.41
N GLU A 24 6.60 -30.22 -3.83
CA GLU A 24 6.81 -29.60 -2.52
C GLU A 24 6.42 -28.11 -2.58
N PRO A 25 5.89 -27.53 -1.48
CA PRO A 25 5.51 -26.12 -1.46
C PRO A 25 6.75 -25.26 -1.72
N GLU A 26 6.73 -24.49 -2.80
CA GLU A 26 7.77 -23.52 -3.13
C GLU A 26 7.93 -22.55 -1.94
N THR A 27 9.03 -22.70 -1.19
CA THR A 27 9.49 -21.69 -0.25
C THR A 27 9.77 -20.42 -1.03
N THR A 28 8.86 -19.45 -0.97
CA THR A 28 9.07 -18.13 -1.57
C THR A 28 10.29 -17.52 -0.87
N PRO A 29 11.42 -17.27 -1.56
CA PRO A 29 12.55 -16.61 -0.94
C PRO A 29 12.12 -15.18 -0.59
N ALA A 30 12.38 -14.75 0.65
CA ALA A 30 12.26 -13.36 1.04
C ALA A 30 13.01 -12.49 0.00
N PRO A 31 12.42 -11.36 -0.44
CA PRO A 31 13.10 -10.51 -1.41
C PRO A 31 14.44 -10.06 -0.84
N ALA A 32 15.52 -10.35 -1.56
CA ALA A 32 16.85 -9.85 -1.23
C ALA A 32 16.79 -8.31 -1.14
N PRO A 33 17.34 -7.68 -0.09
CA PRO A 33 17.45 -6.23 -0.05
C PRO A 33 18.41 -5.81 -1.17
N SER A 34 17.86 -5.34 -2.28
CA SER A 34 18.58 -4.71 -3.38
C SER A 34 19.22 -3.41 -2.87
N GLU A 35 20.42 -3.11 -3.40
CA GLU A 35 21.25 -1.90 -3.17
C GLU A 35 20.53 -0.58 -3.49
N ALA A 36 19.46 -0.26 -2.78
CA ALA A 36 18.85 1.05 -2.72
C ALA A 36 19.24 1.69 -1.38
N GLY A 37 19.49 3.01 -1.38
CA GLY A 37 19.70 3.78 -0.15
C GLY A 37 18.57 3.59 0.87
N SER A 38 18.74 4.13 2.07
CA SER A 38 17.80 3.89 3.17
C SER A 38 16.35 4.24 2.77
N ILE A 39 15.36 3.46 3.23
CA ILE A 39 13.95 3.79 2.95
C ILE A 39 13.51 5.14 3.54
N LEU A 40 14.30 5.70 4.46
CA LEU A 40 14.11 7.01 5.09
C LEU A 40 14.65 8.17 4.24
N GLU A 41 15.53 7.88 3.27
CA GLU A 41 16.16 8.88 2.39
C GLU A 41 15.34 9.16 1.13
N LEU A 42 15.68 10.23 0.42
CA LEU A 42 14.99 10.63 -0.81
C LEU A 42 15.02 9.50 -1.85
N GLY A 43 13.84 8.99 -2.21
CA GLY A 43 13.67 7.82 -3.08
C GLY A 43 13.13 6.59 -2.34
N GLY A 44 13.21 6.56 -1.02
CA GLY A 44 12.55 5.58 -0.16
C GLY A 44 11.11 5.94 0.20
N ASP A 45 10.34 4.93 0.60
CA ASP A 45 8.90 5.08 0.91
C ASP A 45 8.63 5.91 2.17
N LEU A 46 9.59 5.96 3.11
CA LEU A 46 9.52 6.75 4.34
C LEU A 46 10.23 8.10 4.23
N ALA A 47 10.64 8.53 3.03
CA ALA A 47 11.21 9.85 2.82
C ALA A 47 10.27 10.94 3.36
N LEU A 48 10.71 11.68 4.38
CA LEU A 48 9.94 12.75 4.98
C LEU A 48 10.14 14.04 4.17
N VAL A 49 9.09 14.49 3.47
CA VAL A 49 9.11 15.74 2.71
C VAL A 49 8.09 16.71 3.29
N ASN A 50 8.58 17.88 3.71
CA ASN A 50 7.74 18.92 4.29
C ASN A 50 8.42 20.30 4.16
N ARG A 51 8.03 21.27 4.99
CA ARG A 51 8.63 22.61 4.95
C ARG A 51 10.11 22.63 5.35
N SER A 52 10.51 21.76 6.26
CA SER A 52 11.86 21.63 6.79
C SER A 52 12.72 20.70 5.93
N ASN A 53 12.12 19.65 5.36
CA ASN A 53 12.80 18.65 4.53
C ASN A 53 12.40 18.83 3.07
N ARG A 54 13.23 19.56 2.32
CA ARG A 54 12.95 19.94 0.93
C ARG A 54 13.63 19.04 -0.08
N ILE A 55 12.95 18.78 -1.18
CA ILE A 55 13.46 18.03 -2.34
C ILE A 55 13.93 18.97 -3.45
N SER A 56 14.93 18.51 -4.20
CA SER A 56 15.52 19.27 -5.31
C SER A 56 14.50 19.53 -6.41
N LYS A 57 14.67 20.67 -7.10
CA LYS A 57 13.92 21.00 -8.32
C LYS A 57 14.11 19.97 -9.45
N THR A 58 15.22 19.22 -9.42
CA THR A 58 15.57 18.21 -10.44
C THR A 58 15.11 16.81 -10.08
N TYR A 59 14.55 16.60 -8.88
CA TYR A 59 14.11 15.28 -8.46
C TYR A 59 12.84 14.88 -9.22
N VAL A 60 12.93 13.74 -9.90
CA VAL A 60 11.83 13.07 -10.60
C VAL A 60 11.99 11.56 -10.32
N PRO A 61 10.96 10.86 -9.80
CA PRO A 61 11.00 9.41 -9.66
C PRO A 61 11.19 8.75 -11.03
N ASN A 62 12.03 7.72 -11.11
CA ASN A 62 12.41 7.06 -12.37
C ASN A 62 11.39 6.02 -12.87
N ASN A 63 10.36 5.71 -12.08
CA ASN A 63 9.44 4.59 -12.27
C ASN A 63 7.96 5.01 -12.17
N LEU A 64 7.64 6.24 -12.60
CA LEU A 64 6.26 6.73 -12.61
C LEU A 64 5.41 5.95 -13.63
N THR A 65 4.21 5.53 -13.21
CA THR A 65 3.21 4.87 -14.04
C THR A 65 1.82 5.41 -13.72
N GLN A 66 0.87 5.23 -14.64
CA GLN A 66 -0.53 5.56 -14.41
C GLN A 66 -1.24 4.35 -13.77
N PRO A 67 -1.86 4.50 -12.58
CA PRO A 67 -2.66 3.43 -11.99
C PRO A 67 -3.94 3.18 -12.81
N LYS A 68 -4.37 1.93 -12.86
CA LYS A 68 -5.60 1.46 -13.53
C LYS A 68 -6.82 1.64 -12.62
N VAL A 69 -7.04 2.86 -12.18
CA VAL A 69 -8.15 3.25 -11.29
C VAL A 69 -9.07 4.27 -11.96
N SER A 70 -10.28 4.38 -11.43
CA SER A 70 -11.27 5.35 -11.92
C SER A 70 -10.83 6.79 -11.63
N THR A 71 -11.09 7.67 -12.59
CA THR A 71 -10.99 9.12 -12.43
C THR A 71 -12.33 9.74 -12.82
N ARG A 72 -12.62 10.96 -12.33
CA ARG A 72 -13.85 11.68 -12.71
C ARG A 72 -13.96 11.91 -14.23
N LYS A 73 -12.82 12.15 -14.91
CA LYS A 73 -12.74 12.42 -16.35
C LYS A 73 -11.45 11.84 -16.91
N ASP A 74 -11.49 11.40 -18.16
CA ASP A 74 -10.31 10.87 -18.86
C ASP A 74 -9.16 11.88 -18.93
N SER A 75 -9.45 13.17 -19.08
CA SER A 75 -8.44 14.23 -19.12
C SER A 75 -7.63 14.39 -17.83
N LEU A 76 -8.05 13.75 -16.72
CA LEU A 76 -7.31 13.75 -15.46
C LEU A 76 -6.32 12.58 -15.34
N LYS A 77 -6.33 11.62 -16.26
CA LYS A 77 -5.46 10.43 -16.22
C LYS A 77 -3.96 10.78 -16.19
N GLU A 78 -3.57 11.83 -16.92
CA GLU A 78 -2.19 12.32 -16.91
C GLU A 78 -1.73 12.87 -15.55
N ARG A 79 -2.68 13.25 -14.68
CA ARG A 79 -2.40 13.87 -13.37
C ARG A 79 -2.30 12.88 -12.23
N ILE A 80 -2.58 11.60 -12.46
CA ILE A 80 -2.66 10.57 -11.41
C ILE A 80 -1.47 9.61 -11.42
N HIS A 81 -0.39 9.94 -12.13
CA HIS A 81 0.83 9.13 -12.13
C HIS A 81 1.39 8.93 -10.72
N MET A 82 1.90 7.75 -10.40
CA MET A 82 2.55 7.43 -9.13
C MET A 82 3.75 6.52 -9.39
N GLN A 83 4.63 6.35 -8.41
CA GLN A 83 5.62 5.26 -8.49
C GLN A 83 4.91 3.92 -8.64
N ALA A 84 5.49 3.00 -9.41
CA ALA A 84 4.82 1.79 -9.86
C ALA A 84 4.23 0.92 -8.73
N HIS A 85 4.94 0.74 -7.63
CA HIS A 85 4.46 -0.05 -6.49
C HIS A 85 3.32 0.64 -5.75
N ALA A 86 3.38 1.96 -5.57
CA ALA A 86 2.29 2.74 -4.97
C ALA A 86 1.03 2.75 -5.88
N ALA A 87 1.22 2.79 -7.21
CA ALA A 87 0.13 2.67 -8.17
C ALA A 87 -0.60 1.31 -8.05
N GLN A 88 0.15 0.21 -7.97
CA GLN A 88 -0.41 -1.13 -7.77
C GLN A 88 -1.14 -1.27 -6.43
N ALA A 89 -0.60 -0.66 -5.38
CA ALA A 89 -1.26 -0.63 -4.08
C ALA A 89 -2.58 0.15 -4.12
N LEU A 90 -2.62 1.27 -4.85
CA LEU A 90 -3.84 2.07 -5.04
C LEU A 90 -4.91 1.28 -5.81
N GLU A 91 -4.53 0.53 -6.85
CA GLU A 91 -5.43 -0.35 -7.60
C GLU A 91 -6.08 -1.40 -6.68
N LYS A 92 -5.29 -2.02 -5.79
CA LYS A 92 -5.81 -2.97 -4.78
C LYS A 92 -6.76 -2.30 -3.80
N MET A 93 -6.43 -1.10 -3.32
CA MET A 93 -7.29 -0.34 -2.41
C MET A 93 -8.64 -0.01 -3.05
N PHE A 94 -8.65 0.46 -4.31
CA PHE A 94 -9.89 0.80 -5.02
C PHE A 94 -10.71 -0.46 -5.32
N GLY A 95 -10.05 -1.55 -5.69
CA GLY A 95 -10.69 -2.85 -5.86
C GLY A 95 -11.37 -3.33 -4.58
N ALA A 96 -10.68 -3.23 -3.43
CA ALA A 96 -11.25 -3.61 -2.14
C ALA A 96 -12.44 -2.74 -1.73
N ALA A 97 -12.36 -1.41 -1.91
CA ALA A 97 -13.47 -0.51 -1.64
C ALA A 97 -14.74 -0.93 -2.40
N LEU A 98 -14.57 -1.29 -3.67
CA LEU A 98 -15.66 -1.72 -4.54
C LEU A 98 -16.18 -3.12 -4.16
N MET A 99 -15.29 -4.09 -3.94
CA MET A 99 -15.68 -5.47 -3.68
C MET A 99 -16.26 -5.69 -2.28
N GLU A 100 -15.75 -4.99 -1.27
CA GLU A 100 -16.17 -5.17 0.13
C GLU A 100 -17.44 -4.37 0.46
N GLU A 101 -17.56 -3.15 -0.08
CA GLU A 101 -18.59 -2.21 0.34
C GLU A 101 -19.37 -1.57 -0.84
N GLY A 102 -19.01 -1.87 -2.08
CA GLY A 102 -19.61 -1.23 -3.26
C GLY A 102 -19.18 0.22 -3.49
N TYR A 103 -18.15 0.69 -2.78
CA TYR A 103 -17.69 2.08 -2.87
C TYR A 103 -16.80 2.33 -4.08
N THR A 104 -17.11 3.38 -4.84
CA THR A 104 -16.29 3.85 -5.96
C THR A 104 -15.47 5.05 -5.52
N LEU A 105 -14.14 4.94 -5.60
CA LEU A 105 -13.20 6.04 -5.38
C LEU A 105 -12.73 6.62 -6.72
N TYR A 106 -12.41 7.91 -6.74
CA TYR A 106 -11.80 8.60 -7.88
C TYR A 106 -10.41 9.15 -7.55
N ALA A 107 -9.41 8.74 -8.32
CA ALA A 107 -8.08 9.35 -8.29
C ALA A 107 -8.13 10.74 -8.96
N THR A 108 -7.48 11.74 -8.34
CA THR A 108 -7.56 13.14 -8.78
C THR A 108 -6.20 13.77 -9.04
N SER A 109 -5.23 13.61 -8.14
CA SER A 109 -3.89 14.19 -8.28
C SER A 109 -2.84 13.32 -7.61
N GLY A 110 -1.97 12.71 -8.43
CA GLY A 110 -0.80 11.95 -8.02
C GLY A 110 0.47 12.80 -8.07
N TYR A 111 1.46 12.34 -8.85
CA TYR A 111 2.75 12.98 -9.07
C TYR A 111 2.59 14.41 -9.57
N ARG A 112 3.37 15.31 -8.99
CA ARG A 112 3.41 16.72 -9.40
C ARG A 112 4.85 17.21 -9.45
N ALA A 113 5.30 17.57 -10.64
CA ALA A 113 6.64 18.12 -10.84
C ALA A 113 6.84 19.45 -10.08
N TYR A 114 8.09 19.73 -9.71
CA TYR A 114 8.48 20.95 -8.99
C TYR A 114 7.96 22.24 -9.66
N GLY A 115 8.12 22.36 -10.98
CA GLY A 115 7.70 23.54 -11.74
C GLY A 115 6.20 23.79 -11.67
N ILE A 116 5.38 22.72 -11.71
CA ILE A 116 3.93 22.82 -11.54
C ILE A 116 3.59 23.28 -10.12
N GLN A 117 4.26 22.73 -9.10
CA GLN A 117 4.08 23.18 -7.72
C GLN A 117 4.45 24.66 -7.55
N GLN A 118 5.49 25.14 -8.24
CA GLN A 118 5.89 26.54 -8.22
C GLN A 118 4.81 27.46 -8.81
N ILE A 119 4.20 27.06 -9.92
CA ILE A 119 3.08 27.80 -10.53
C ILE A 119 1.90 27.88 -9.55
N LEU A 120 1.47 26.74 -9.00
CA LEU A 120 0.36 26.69 -8.03
C LEU A 120 0.63 27.58 -6.80
N PHE A 121 1.86 27.54 -6.30
CA PHE A 121 2.25 28.34 -5.15
C PHE A 121 2.26 29.84 -5.46
N ASN A 122 2.82 30.25 -6.60
CA ASN A 122 2.84 31.65 -7.02
C ASN A 122 1.41 32.19 -7.25
N SER A 123 0.55 31.45 -7.94
CA SER A 123 -0.85 31.82 -8.10
C SER A 123 -1.58 31.95 -6.76
N LYS A 124 -1.25 31.09 -5.78
CA LYS A 124 -1.83 31.21 -4.43
C LYS A 124 -1.33 32.46 -3.71
N ILE A 125 -0.07 32.87 -3.89
CA ILE A 125 0.47 34.13 -3.34
C ILE A 125 -0.31 35.32 -3.90
N GLU A 126 -0.53 35.35 -5.22
CA GLU A 126 -1.29 36.40 -5.88
C GLU A 126 -2.73 36.48 -5.36
N GLU A 127 -3.39 35.32 -5.19
CA GLU A 127 -4.76 35.25 -4.66
C GLU A 127 -4.89 35.79 -3.23
N VAL A 128 -3.96 35.42 -2.32
CA VAL A 128 -4.09 35.74 -0.88
C VAL A 128 -3.29 36.96 -0.45
N GLY A 129 -2.47 37.53 -1.35
CA GLY A 129 -1.65 38.71 -1.13
C GLY A 129 -0.52 38.53 -0.10
N SER A 130 -0.19 37.30 0.31
CA SER A 130 0.87 37.03 1.28
C SER A 130 1.47 35.64 1.09
N ARG A 131 2.79 35.57 1.10
CA ARG A 131 3.54 34.32 1.07
C ARG A 131 3.29 33.47 2.31
N GLU A 132 3.22 34.07 3.51
CA GLU A 132 2.93 33.30 4.73
C GLU A 132 1.51 32.73 4.74
N LYS A 133 0.53 33.44 4.18
CA LYS A 133 -0.83 32.92 4.03
C LYS A 133 -0.89 31.82 2.97
N ALA A 134 -0.20 31.98 1.85
CA ALA A 134 -0.17 30.99 0.78
C ALA A 134 0.43 29.66 1.24
N GLN A 135 1.56 29.69 1.96
CA GLN A 135 2.25 28.48 2.42
C GLN A 135 1.46 27.64 3.44
N ARG A 136 0.42 28.21 4.06
CA ARG A 136 -0.54 27.48 4.92
C ARG A 136 -1.55 26.66 4.12
N ARG A 137 -1.77 26.99 2.84
CA ARG A 137 -2.78 26.37 1.96
C ARG A 137 -2.18 25.55 0.82
N VAL A 138 -1.00 25.94 0.35
CA VAL A 138 -0.30 25.28 -0.76
C VAL A 138 1.16 25.13 -0.37
N ALA A 139 1.68 23.91 -0.40
CA ALA A 139 3.09 23.66 -0.10
C ALA A 139 4.00 24.49 -1.03
N PRO A 140 5.05 25.15 -0.51
CA PRO A 140 6.09 25.74 -1.35
C PRO A 140 6.70 24.68 -2.28
N PRO A 141 7.23 25.08 -3.45
CA PRO A 141 7.92 24.13 -4.32
C PRO A 141 9.12 23.52 -3.59
N GLY A 142 9.30 22.21 -3.76
CA GLY A 142 10.25 21.40 -3.00
C GLY A 142 9.76 20.94 -1.62
N SER A 143 8.57 21.35 -1.16
CA SER A 143 7.97 20.90 0.11
C SER A 143 6.68 20.08 -0.09
N SER A 144 6.38 19.69 -1.32
CA SER A 144 5.17 18.94 -1.67
C SER A 144 5.48 17.47 -1.84
N GLU A 145 4.83 16.60 -1.05
CA GLU A 145 5.00 15.15 -1.14
C GLU A 145 4.53 14.58 -2.49
N HIS A 146 3.66 15.28 -3.23
CA HIS A 146 3.28 14.89 -4.59
C HIS A 146 4.49 14.70 -5.52
N GLN A 147 5.58 15.44 -5.33
CA GLN A 147 6.76 15.28 -6.20
C GLN A 147 7.51 13.95 -5.93
N LEU A 148 7.22 13.25 -4.82
CA LEU A 148 7.70 11.87 -4.59
C LEU A 148 6.99 10.84 -5.47
N GLY A 149 5.82 11.16 -6.03
CA GLY A 149 4.98 10.17 -6.72
C GLY A 149 4.41 9.09 -5.79
N LEU A 150 4.42 9.34 -4.48
CA LEU A 150 3.90 8.42 -3.44
C LEU A 150 2.57 8.91 -2.84
N VAL A 151 1.98 9.96 -3.41
CA VAL A 151 0.74 10.56 -2.91
C VAL A 151 -0.37 10.41 -3.93
N MET A 152 -1.60 10.21 -3.46
CA MET A 152 -2.81 10.38 -4.26
C MET A 152 -3.83 11.22 -3.51
N ASP A 153 -4.27 12.31 -4.14
CA ASP A 153 -5.50 13.00 -3.77
C ASP A 153 -6.71 12.25 -4.34
N MET A 154 -7.70 11.96 -3.49
CA MET A 154 -8.88 11.17 -3.85
C MET A 154 -10.18 11.97 -3.74
N GLN A 155 -11.18 11.50 -4.48
CA GLN A 155 -12.55 12.01 -4.50
C GLN A 155 -13.53 10.85 -4.50
N ALA A 156 -14.81 11.16 -4.38
CA ALA A 156 -15.91 10.21 -4.52
C ALA A 156 -16.89 10.71 -5.60
N PRO A 157 -17.67 9.84 -6.27
CA PRO A 157 -18.74 10.25 -7.18
C PRO A 157 -19.72 11.25 -6.53
N SER A 158 -19.99 11.06 -5.24
CA SER A 158 -20.84 11.93 -4.42
C SER A 158 -20.19 13.28 -4.09
N HIS A 159 -18.86 13.40 -4.16
CA HIS A 159 -18.11 14.59 -3.76
C HIS A 159 -16.83 14.79 -4.58
N LEU A 160 -16.90 15.70 -5.56
CA LEU A 160 -15.89 15.92 -6.60
C LEU A 160 -14.95 17.11 -6.32
N ASN A 161 -14.96 17.64 -5.11
CA ASN A 161 -14.08 18.72 -4.66
C ASN A 161 -13.08 18.19 -3.64
N LEU A 162 -11.82 18.61 -3.72
CA LEU A 162 -10.84 18.33 -2.67
C LEU A 162 -11.11 19.26 -1.49
N SER A 163 -11.94 18.80 -0.55
CA SER A 163 -12.35 19.56 0.63
C SER A 163 -12.68 18.62 1.78
N GLN A 164 -12.81 19.18 2.98
CA GLN A 164 -13.08 18.41 4.21
C GLN A 164 -14.30 17.49 4.08
N ALA A 165 -15.33 17.91 3.34
CA ALA A 165 -16.53 17.12 3.08
C ALA A 165 -16.28 15.74 2.42
N PHE A 166 -15.13 15.52 1.77
CA PHE A 166 -14.75 14.17 1.31
C PHE A 166 -14.67 13.19 2.48
N GLY A 167 -14.08 13.60 3.61
CA GLY A 167 -13.97 12.76 4.80
C GLY A 167 -15.30 12.45 5.47
N GLU A 168 -16.38 13.13 5.08
CA GLU A 168 -17.72 12.85 5.57
C GLU A 168 -18.50 11.86 4.71
N THR A 169 -18.05 11.59 3.48
CA THR A 169 -18.66 10.58 2.62
C THR A 169 -18.35 9.17 3.11
N GLN A 170 -19.14 8.18 2.66
CA GLN A 170 -18.89 6.79 2.99
C GLN A 170 -17.54 6.31 2.47
N GLU A 171 -17.16 6.74 1.26
CA GLU A 171 -15.89 6.38 0.64
C GLU A 171 -14.70 7.03 1.34
N GLY A 172 -14.83 8.29 1.77
CA GLY A 172 -13.78 8.97 2.54
C GLY A 172 -13.58 8.37 3.93
N LYS A 173 -14.68 8.01 4.62
CA LYS A 173 -14.62 7.29 5.91
C LYS A 173 -13.99 5.92 5.75
N TRP A 174 -14.44 5.15 4.75
CA TRP A 174 -13.84 3.84 4.46
C TRP A 174 -12.34 3.97 4.15
N ALA A 175 -11.95 4.94 3.33
CA ALA A 175 -10.54 5.16 3.01
C ALA A 175 -9.72 5.54 4.25
N GLY A 176 -10.25 6.43 5.12
CA GLY A 176 -9.59 6.81 6.37
C GLY A 176 -9.31 5.63 7.30
N GLU A 177 -10.23 4.66 7.36
CA GLU A 177 -10.12 3.46 8.20
C GLU A 177 -9.36 2.31 7.54
N ASN A 178 -9.32 2.22 6.20
CA ASN A 178 -8.82 1.03 5.50
C ASN A 178 -7.57 1.23 4.65
N ALA A 179 -7.17 2.48 4.35
CA ALA A 179 -6.03 2.77 3.49
C ALA A 179 -4.72 2.10 3.95
N HIS A 180 -4.54 1.94 5.27
CA HIS A 180 -3.32 1.36 5.85
C HIS A 180 -3.09 -0.09 5.43
N ARG A 181 -4.17 -0.86 5.21
CA ARG A 181 -4.14 -2.24 4.70
C ARG A 181 -3.42 -2.34 3.35
N PHE A 182 -3.39 -1.24 2.60
CA PHE A 182 -2.77 -1.13 1.29
C PHE A 182 -1.50 -0.27 1.30
N GLY A 183 -0.98 0.09 2.48
CA GLY A 183 0.24 0.87 2.60
C GLY A 183 0.07 2.38 2.47
N PHE A 184 -1.16 2.87 2.54
CA PHE A 184 -1.46 4.31 2.53
C PHE A 184 -1.84 4.81 3.92
N ILE A 185 -1.36 6.00 4.28
CA ILE A 185 -1.81 6.73 5.46
C ILE A 185 -2.65 7.94 5.03
N LEU A 186 -3.68 8.27 5.81
CA LEU A 186 -4.27 9.60 5.76
C LEU A 186 -3.26 10.60 6.33
N ARG A 187 -2.63 11.40 5.47
CA ARG A 187 -1.39 12.12 5.80
C ARG A 187 -1.58 13.29 6.77
N TYR A 188 -2.73 13.95 6.69
CA TYR A 188 -3.02 15.19 7.41
C TYR A 188 -4.36 15.11 8.14
N LYS A 189 -4.31 14.86 9.46
CA LYS A 189 -5.46 14.89 10.37
C LYS A 189 -5.45 16.17 11.21
N THR A 190 -6.63 16.60 11.66
CA THR A 190 -6.79 17.79 12.54
C THR A 190 -5.93 17.70 13.79
N ALA A 191 -5.89 16.52 14.42
CA ALA A 191 -5.11 16.26 15.63
C ALA A 191 -3.58 16.44 15.43
N TRP A 192 -3.09 16.33 14.19
CA TRP A 192 -1.66 16.37 13.87
C TRP A 192 -1.21 17.70 13.27
N ARG A 193 -2.08 18.72 13.25
CA ARG A 193 -1.79 20.02 12.62
C ARG A 193 -0.55 20.70 13.19
N GLU A 194 -0.34 20.63 14.50
CA GLU A 194 0.83 21.25 15.15
C GLU A 194 2.14 20.57 14.77
N VAL A 195 2.11 19.26 14.50
CA VAL A 195 3.28 18.48 14.10
C VAL A 195 3.55 18.63 12.60
N THR A 196 2.53 18.45 11.76
CA THR A 196 2.64 18.46 10.30
C THR A 196 2.76 19.88 9.73
N GLY A 197 2.21 20.88 10.43
CA GLY A 197 2.12 22.26 9.98
C GLY A 197 1.14 22.48 8.81
N VAL A 198 0.32 21.48 8.47
CA VAL A 198 -0.68 21.48 7.39
C VAL A 198 -2.06 21.32 8.00
N SER A 199 -3.08 21.95 7.38
CA SER A 199 -4.47 21.75 7.82
C SER A 199 -4.91 20.32 7.48
N ASP A 200 -6.03 19.87 8.05
CA ASP A 200 -6.57 18.56 7.75
C ASP A 200 -7.01 18.45 6.28
N GLU A 201 -6.60 17.36 5.64
CA GLU A 201 -6.85 17.08 4.22
C GLU A 201 -7.33 15.63 4.07
N PRO A 202 -8.60 15.32 4.37
CA PRO A 202 -9.12 13.94 4.34
C PRO A 202 -9.02 13.25 2.97
N TRP A 203 -8.70 13.99 1.92
CA TRP A 203 -8.51 13.48 0.57
C TRP A 203 -7.05 13.05 0.26
N HIS A 204 -6.08 13.40 1.11
CA HIS A 204 -4.65 13.29 0.80
C HIS A 204 -4.02 12.05 1.42
N PHE A 205 -3.75 11.03 0.60
CA PHE A 205 -3.21 9.75 1.04
C PHE A 205 -1.78 9.56 0.59
N ARG A 206 -0.90 9.18 1.51
CA ARG A 206 0.54 9.00 1.30
C ARG A 206 0.90 7.53 1.45
N TYR A 207 1.51 6.94 0.42
CA TYR A 207 2.07 5.60 0.45
C TYR A 207 3.36 5.57 1.25
N VAL A 208 3.46 4.60 2.15
CA VAL A 208 4.60 4.35 3.05
C VAL A 208 4.93 2.86 3.20
N GLY A 209 4.23 1.97 2.47
CA GLY A 209 4.31 0.52 2.63
C GLY A 209 3.37 -0.02 3.71
N ILE A 210 2.90 -1.26 3.55
CA ILE A 210 1.79 -1.82 4.35
C ILE A 210 2.15 -1.95 5.83
N ALA A 211 3.33 -2.48 6.14
CA ALA A 211 3.75 -2.69 7.52
C ALA A 211 3.88 -1.35 8.28
N HIS A 212 4.45 -0.34 7.64
CA HIS A 212 4.58 1.01 8.21
C HIS A 212 3.25 1.73 8.32
N ALA A 213 2.41 1.68 7.28
CA ALA A 213 1.10 2.33 7.30
C ALA A 213 0.21 1.74 8.41
N SER A 214 0.22 0.42 8.56
CA SER A 214 -0.54 -0.26 9.61
C SER A 214 0.01 0.07 11.00
N ALA A 215 1.33 0.08 11.18
CA ALA A 215 1.92 0.52 12.45
C ALA A 215 1.57 1.98 12.80
N MET A 216 1.58 2.90 11.81
CA MET A 216 1.16 4.29 12.02
C MET A 216 -0.33 4.43 12.31
N HIS A 217 -1.17 3.61 11.68
CA HIS A 217 -2.60 3.55 11.93
C HIS A 217 -2.88 3.06 13.37
N ASP A 218 -2.26 1.96 13.79
CA ASP A 218 -2.42 1.38 15.12
C ASP A 218 -1.98 2.33 16.24
N LEU A 219 -0.93 3.11 16.00
CA LEU A 219 -0.41 4.10 16.94
C LEU A 219 -1.11 5.46 16.87
N ASP A 220 -1.93 5.70 15.83
CA ASP A 220 -2.55 6.99 15.50
C ASP A 220 -1.58 8.19 15.52
N ILE A 221 -0.43 8.03 14.85
CA ILE A 221 0.63 9.06 14.76
C ILE A 221 0.91 9.53 13.32
N PRO A 222 1.37 10.79 13.14
CA PRO A 222 1.78 11.27 11.83
C PRO A 222 3.16 10.73 11.43
N LEU A 223 3.44 10.76 10.12
CA LEU A 223 4.71 10.33 9.53
C LEU A 223 5.93 10.98 10.19
N GLU A 224 5.84 12.25 10.59
CA GLU A 224 6.91 12.97 11.28
C GLU A 224 7.36 12.28 12.56
N ILE A 225 6.42 11.88 13.42
CA ILE A 225 6.72 11.19 14.69
C ILE A 225 7.25 9.79 14.39
N TYR A 226 6.60 9.09 13.45
CA TYR A 226 7.03 7.74 13.07
C TYR A 226 8.49 7.73 12.59
N VAL A 227 8.86 8.61 11.65
CA VAL A 227 10.21 8.69 11.08
C VAL A 227 11.26 9.08 12.13
N GLU A 228 10.91 9.98 13.07
CA GLU A 228 11.80 10.38 14.15
C GLU A 228 12.27 9.20 15.02
N HIS A 229 11.39 8.22 15.25
CA HIS A 229 11.75 7.01 15.99
C HIS A 229 12.27 5.90 15.08
N ALA A 230 11.73 5.74 13.87
CA ALA A 230 12.13 4.72 12.90
C ALA A 230 13.60 4.83 12.50
N LYS A 231 14.19 6.04 12.49
CA LYS A 231 15.63 6.25 12.22
C LYS A 231 16.57 5.55 13.21
N GLN A 232 16.07 5.09 14.35
CA GLN A 232 16.84 4.37 15.36
C GLN A 232 16.89 2.86 15.09
N LEU A 233 16.08 2.37 14.14
CA LEU A 233 15.96 0.96 13.78
C LEU A 233 16.95 0.61 12.67
N PRO A 234 17.51 -0.62 12.65
CA PRO A 234 18.32 -1.09 11.53
C PRO A 234 17.51 -1.13 10.23
N GLU A 235 18.16 -0.85 9.10
CA GLU A 235 17.51 -0.82 7.77
C GLU A 235 16.78 -2.13 7.42
N TYR A 236 17.34 -3.28 7.80
CA TYR A 236 16.70 -4.58 7.53
C TYR A 236 15.41 -4.76 8.37
N VAL A 237 15.33 -4.14 9.56
CA VAL A 237 14.11 -4.12 10.38
C VAL A 237 13.07 -3.24 9.71
N LEU A 238 13.48 -2.07 9.24
CA LEU A 238 12.59 -1.18 8.49
C LEU A 238 11.99 -1.87 7.26
N ARG A 239 12.76 -2.69 6.54
CA ARG A 239 12.28 -3.38 5.33
C ARG A 239 11.53 -4.68 5.60
N GLY A 240 11.89 -5.40 6.67
CA GLY A 240 11.45 -6.78 6.89
C GLY A 240 10.47 -6.98 8.05
N ALA A 241 10.38 -6.03 8.98
CA ALA A 241 9.49 -6.18 10.13
C ALA A 241 8.02 -6.05 9.74
N ASN A 242 7.17 -6.86 10.37
CA ASN A 242 5.72 -6.71 10.29
C ASN A 242 5.24 -5.52 11.14
N HIS A 243 3.98 -5.13 10.94
CA HIS A 243 3.36 -3.99 11.62
C HIS A 243 3.31 -4.13 13.15
N VAL A 244 3.18 -5.33 13.71
CA VAL A 244 3.16 -5.56 15.16
C VAL A 244 4.52 -5.25 15.77
N LEU A 245 5.59 -5.76 15.18
CA LEU A 245 6.95 -5.46 15.66
C LEU A 245 7.27 -3.97 15.51
N LEU A 246 6.93 -3.37 14.36
CA LEU A 246 7.17 -1.95 14.12
C LEU A 246 6.40 -1.06 15.10
N SER A 247 5.11 -1.31 15.31
CA SER A 247 4.29 -0.52 16.24
C SER A 247 4.79 -0.68 17.69
N GLY A 248 5.12 -1.90 18.12
CA GLY A 248 5.69 -2.16 19.45
C GLY A 248 7.01 -1.44 19.69
N LEU A 249 7.97 -1.55 18.75
CA LEU A 249 9.26 -0.86 18.84
C LEU A 249 9.09 0.67 18.86
N ILE A 250 8.29 1.21 17.95
CA ILE A 250 8.08 2.67 17.86
C ILE A 250 7.40 3.20 19.12
N LYS A 251 6.40 2.49 19.65
CA LYS A 251 5.72 2.87 20.89
C LYS A 251 6.70 2.97 22.07
N GLU A 252 7.51 1.95 22.29
CA GLU A 252 8.51 1.95 23.37
C GLU A 252 9.51 3.10 23.20
N LEU A 253 9.98 3.36 21.98
CA LEU A 253 10.89 4.46 21.68
C LEU A 253 10.24 5.84 21.91
N MET A 254 8.93 5.99 21.63
CA MET A 254 8.16 7.20 21.92
C MET A 254 8.03 7.44 23.43
N GLU A 255 7.92 6.37 24.21
CA GLU A 255 7.85 6.41 25.68
C GLU A 255 9.24 6.68 26.32
N GLY A 256 10.30 6.71 25.51
CA GLY A 256 11.68 6.91 25.97
C GLY A 256 12.35 5.63 26.50
N ASN A 257 11.72 4.47 26.27
CA ASN A 257 12.28 3.18 26.65
C ASN A 257 13.34 2.73 25.64
N HIS A 258 14.20 1.81 26.09
CA HIS A 258 15.15 1.11 25.24
C HIS A 258 14.73 -0.36 25.15
N PRO A 259 14.02 -0.79 24.08
CA PRO A 259 13.55 -2.16 23.96
C PRO A 259 14.75 -3.11 23.93
N SER A 260 14.84 -4.07 24.84
CA SER A 260 15.96 -5.03 24.85
C SER A 260 16.07 -5.80 23.53
N VAL A 261 14.93 -6.06 22.90
CA VAL A 261 14.83 -6.69 21.59
C VAL A 261 15.50 -5.86 20.47
N LEU A 262 15.60 -4.54 20.62
CA LEU A 262 16.25 -3.68 19.64
C LEU A 262 17.78 -3.90 19.59
N ASP A 263 18.40 -4.21 20.72
CA ASP A 263 19.83 -4.52 20.77
C ASP A 263 20.12 -5.89 20.12
N ASP A 264 19.26 -6.88 20.35
CA ASP A 264 19.32 -8.17 19.64
C ASP A 264 19.20 -7.96 18.12
N LEU A 265 18.25 -7.13 17.69
CA LEU A 265 18.07 -6.79 16.27
C LEU A 265 19.29 -6.05 15.69
N ARG A 266 19.91 -5.13 16.43
CA ARG A 266 21.12 -4.43 15.94
C ARG A 266 22.31 -5.36 15.76
N ASN A 267 22.40 -6.41 16.56
CA ASN A 267 23.53 -7.35 16.55
C ASN A 267 23.32 -8.57 15.65
N ALA A 268 22.11 -8.76 15.08
CA ALA A 268 21.80 -9.89 14.22
C ALA A 268 22.63 -9.88 12.92
N LYS A 269 23.25 -11.02 12.60
CA LYS A 269 23.97 -11.21 11.33
C LYS A 269 22.98 -11.40 10.18
N ALA A 270 23.43 -11.14 8.96
CA ALA A 270 22.57 -11.17 7.76
C ALA A 270 21.79 -12.50 7.59
N ASP A 271 22.41 -13.64 7.89
CA ASP A 271 21.81 -14.98 7.83
C ASP A 271 20.86 -15.29 8.99
N GLU A 272 20.89 -14.49 10.05
CA GLU A 272 20.06 -14.62 11.26
C GLU A 272 18.90 -13.60 11.30
N GLN A 273 18.89 -12.60 10.42
CA GLN A 273 17.93 -11.48 10.46
C GLN A 273 16.47 -11.92 10.40
N ALA A 274 16.12 -12.90 9.58
CA ALA A 274 14.75 -13.39 9.46
C ALA A 274 14.26 -14.02 10.78
N GLU A 275 15.11 -14.82 11.42
CA GLU A 275 14.81 -15.42 12.72
C GLU A 275 14.77 -14.37 13.83
N ALA A 276 15.66 -13.37 13.78
CA ALA A 276 15.65 -12.26 14.72
C ALA A 276 14.32 -11.48 14.67
N LEU A 277 13.81 -11.18 13.47
CA LEU A 277 12.49 -10.54 13.29
C LEU A 277 11.35 -11.41 13.84
N ARG A 278 11.38 -12.72 13.58
CA ARG A 278 10.38 -13.66 14.11
C ARG A 278 10.39 -13.68 15.63
N LYS A 279 11.55 -13.94 16.23
CA LYS A 279 11.74 -13.99 17.68
C LYS A 279 11.34 -12.67 18.36
N ALA A 280 11.66 -11.54 17.73
CA ALA A 280 11.29 -10.21 18.22
C ALA A 280 9.78 -9.96 18.20
N THR A 281 9.06 -10.53 17.22
CA THR A 281 7.62 -10.34 17.05
C THR A 281 6.81 -11.20 18.02
N LEU A 282 7.21 -12.46 18.26
CA LEU A 282 6.42 -13.44 19.01
C LEU A 282 5.89 -12.93 20.37
N PRO A 283 6.65 -12.21 21.21
CA PRO A 283 6.15 -11.72 22.49
C PRO A 283 5.11 -10.60 22.38
N MET A 284 4.98 -9.98 21.20
CA MET A 284 4.07 -8.86 20.93
C MET A 284 2.74 -9.30 20.30
N LEU A 285 2.61 -10.59 19.94
CA LEU A 285 1.39 -11.13 19.36
C LEU A 285 0.27 -11.23 20.40
N LYS A 286 -0.97 -10.99 19.95
CA LYS A 286 -2.16 -11.31 20.75
C LYS A 286 -2.30 -12.83 20.88
N ALA A 287 -2.97 -13.30 21.93
CA ALA A 287 -3.06 -14.73 22.27
C ALA A 287 -3.56 -15.65 21.14
N GLU A 288 -4.33 -15.12 20.20
CA GLU A 288 -4.91 -15.87 19.07
C GLU A 288 -4.15 -15.68 17.74
N GLN A 289 -3.13 -14.81 17.70
CA GLN A 289 -2.39 -14.52 16.47
C GLN A 289 -1.14 -15.37 16.34
N THR A 290 -0.91 -15.90 15.14
CA THR A 290 0.37 -16.49 14.74
C THR A 290 1.30 -15.45 14.13
N TYR A 291 2.58 -15.80 13.97
CA TYR A 291 3.53 -14.93 13.27
C TYR A 291 3.16 -14.80 11.79
N GLU A 292 2.70 -15.88 11.19
CA GLU A 292 2.25 -15.96 9.82
C GLU A 292 1.03 -15.05 9.59
N ASP A 293 0.08 -14.98 10.52
CA ASP A 293 -1.08 -14.08 10.42
C ASP A 293 -0.65 -12.60 10.29
N VAL A 294 0.35 -12.18 11.06
CA VAL A 294 0.81 -10.77 11.04
C VAL A 294 1.78 -10.49 9.89
N LEU A 295 2.52 -11.50 9.45
CA LEU A 295 3.41 -11.41 8.28
C LEU A 295 2.59 -11.27 7.00
N TYR A 296 1.50 -12.03 6.88
CA TYR A 296 0.62 -12.03 5.71
C TYR A 296 -0.59 -11.10 5.85
N TYR A 297 -0.63 -10.27 6.89
CA TYR A 297 -1.69 -9.27 7.15
C TYR A 297 -2.05 -8.41 5.91
N ALA A 298 -1.05 -8.14 5.06
CA ALA A 298 -1.16 -7.36 3.83
C ALA A 298 -1.86 -8.06 2.65
N TYR A 299 -2.13 -9.36 2.76
CA TYR A 299 -2.91 -10.11 1.79
C TYR A 299 -4.33 -10.19 2.36
N PRO A 300 -5.20 -9.19 2.07
CA PRO A 300 -6.59 -9.35 2.40
C PRO A 300 -7.09 -10.57 1.62
N THR A 301 -7.23 -11.71 2.31
CA THR A 301 -8.24 -12.67 1.91
C THR A 301 -9.53 -11.86 1.89
N PRO A 302 -10.29 -11.86 0.76
CA PRO A 302 -11.64 -11.31 0.77
C PRO A 302 -12.33 -11.85 2.03
N LYS A 303 -13.04 -10.99 2.79
CA LYS A 303 -13.97 -11.49 3.82
C LYS A 303 -14.70 -12.68 3.17
N PRO A 304 -14.72 -13.87 3.79
CA PRO A 304 -15.54 -14.95 3.26
C PRO A 304 -16.93 -14.36 3.03
N THR A 305 -17.36 -14.29 1.77
CA THR A 305 -18.76 -14.07 1.49
C THR A 305 -19.49 -15.16 2.24
N ALA A 306 -20.65 -14.84 2.82
CA ALA A 306 -21.47 -15.79 3.55
C ALA A 306 -21.48 -17.14 2.83
N ALA A 307 -21.43 -18.23 3.60
CA ALA A 307 -21.39 -19.59 3.07
C ALA A 307 -22.35 -19.72 1.88
N PRO A 308 -21.97 -20.42 0.80
CA PRO A 308 -22.78 -20.51 -0.41
C PRO A 308 -24.22 -20.84 -0.01
N TRP A 309 -25.15 -20.02 -0.51
CA TRP A 309 -26.58 -20.22 -0.29
C TRP A 309 -26.90 -21.66 -0.71
N THR A 310 -27.35 -22.45 0.26
CA THR A 310 -27.95 -23.75 -0.02
C THR A 310 -29.39 -23.45 -0.39
N ASP A 311 -29.75 -23.75 -1.63
CA ASP A 311 -31.16 -23.86 -2.04
C ASP A 311 -31.81 -24.87 -1.08
N GLU A 312 -32.57 -24.40 -0.09
CA GLU A 312 -33.42 -25.26 0.74
C GLU A 312 -34.76 -25.58 0.03
N ASP A 313 -34.97 -25.05 -1.18
CA ASP A 313 -36.15 -25.30 -1.99
C ASP A 313 -35.93 -26.47 -2.97
N GLU A 314 -35.49 -27.62 -2.47
CA GLU A 314 -35.89 -28.89 -3.09
C GLU A 314 -37.32 -29.19 -2.59
N GLU A 315 -38.31 -28.49 -3.14
CA GLU A 315 -39.68 -29.01 -3.13
C GLU A 315 -39.65 -30.37 -3.82
N GLU A 316 -39.99 -31.40 -3.04
CA GLU A 316 -40.19 -32.77 -3.50
C GLU A 316 -41.04 -32.77 -4.77
N VAL A 317 -40.42 -33.07 -5.91
CA VAL A 317 -41.16 -33.39 -7.13
C VAL A 317 -41.81 -34.75 -6.90
N GLU A 318 -43.03 -34.74 -6.38
CA GLU A 318 -43.88 -35.92 -6.29
C GLU A 318 -43.97 -36.59 -7.67
N LEU A 319 -43.35 -37.76 -7.77
CA LEU A 319 -43.46 -38.67 -8.90
C LEU A 319 -44.94 -39.01 -9.12
N PHE A 320 -45.51 -38.47 -10.20
CA PHE A 320 -46.82 -38.86 -10.71
C PHE A 320 -46.87 -40.37 -10.98
N PHE A 321 -47.41 -41.13 -10.02
CA PHE A 321 -47.96 -42.45 -10.27
C PHE A 321 -49.26 -42.30 -11.06
N GLY A 322 -49.17 -42.49 -12.37
CA GLY A 322 -50.32 -42.71 -13.25
C GLY A 322 -50.23 -44.10 -13.87
N SER A 323 -50.54 -45.13 -13.09
CA SER A 323 -50.84 -46.46 -13.63
C SER A 323 -52.14 -46.37 -14.44
N ASN A 324 -52.16 -46.94 -15.65
CA ASN A 324 -53.42 -47.32 -16.29
C ASN A 324 -53.23 -48.66 -17.02
N PRO A 325 -54.32 -49.43 -17.14
CA PRO A 325 -54.38 -50.89 -16.92
C PRO A 325 -53.86 -51.79 -18.02
#